data_AF-A0A0G4F506-F1
#
_entry.id   AF-A0A0G4F506-F1
#
_cell.length_a   1.000
_cell.length_b   1.000
_cell.length_c   1.000
_cell.angle_alpha   90.00
_cell.angle_beta   90.00
_cell.angle_gamma   90.00
#
_symmetry.space_group_name_H-M   'P 1'
#
loop_
_entity.id
_entity.type
_entity.pdbx_description
1 polymer ?
#
loop_
_entity_poly.entity_id
_entity_poly.type
_entity_poly.pdbx_seq_one_letter_code
_entity_poly.pdbx_strand_id
1 'polypeptide(L)'
;MRVQLSLQCPHNGPIRASDESRSAPDAAQPSARSSVTLRYSGEENDESSAAAAATGGLLPDANGGVCDGVRGTLGSADHERLQMVYEDILARPWAHPTHVQRLHAAATRLRAERQRCVDQSALDAGKMGVMFAHGVVYALLSSNSPHCVIIASRVPAGLDFMERWMVSRQFNTREPYKWMHESGFENLYVYLLEKLPGPGRFFGDSAARRRRHWERVARTVDDDSPLCFDDGTRDGAYGGAKLLVPAGGT
;
A
#
# COMPACT_ATOMS: atom_id res chain seq x y z
N MET A 1 -11.27 33.69 31.85
CA MET A 1 -10.85 34.23 30.53
C MET A 1 -10.99 33.10 29.51
N ARG A 2 -11.87 33.24 28.52
CA ARG A 2 -12.05 32.26 27.42
C ARG A 2 -11.44 32.88 26.16
N VAL A 3 -10.44 32.21 25.58
CA VAL A 3 -9.84 32.58 24.30
C VAL A 3 -10.54 31.76 23.23
N GLN A 4 -11.26 32.45 22.35
CA GLN A 4 -11.98 31.87 21.21
C GLN A 4 -11.08 32.04 19.97
N LEU A 5 -10.42 30.97 19.54
CA LEU A 5 -9.64 30.96 18.30
C LEU A 5 -10.56 30.56 17.14
N SER A 6 -10.90 31.55 16.32
CA SER A 6 -11.60 31.35 15.05
C SER A 6 -10.54 31.20 13.94
N LEU A 7 -10.46 30.02 13.34
CA LEU A 7 -9.63 29.77 12.16
C LEU A 7 -10.51 29.92 10.92
N GLN A 8 -10.36 31.03 10.20
CA GLN A 8 -10.91 31.24 8.87
C GLN A 8 -9.98 30.64 7.82
N CYS A 9 -10.51 29.75 6.99
CA CYS A 9 -9.83 29.27 5.77
C CYS A 9 -9.92 30.36 4.69
N PRO A 10 -8.83 30.71 3.99
CA PRO A 10 -8.89 31.69 2.91
C PRO A 10 -9.58 31.12 1.65
N HIS A 11 -10.43 31.97 1.06
CA HIS A 11 -11.07 31.79 -0.23
C HIS A 11 -10.05 31.72 -1.39
N ASN A 12 -10.28 30.78 -2.30
CA ASN A 12 -9.63 30.69 -3.61
C ASN A 12 -10.08 31.87 -4.50
N GLY A 13 -9.12 32.72 -4.89
CA GLY A 13 -9.28 33.67 -5.99
C GLY A 13 -9.00 33.02 -7.35
N PRO A 14 -9.48 33.60 -8.47
CA PRO A 14 -9.38 33.02 -9.80
C PRO A 14 -7.98 33.18 -10.39
N ILE A 15 -7.48 32.12 -11.02
CA ILE A 15 -6.19 32.07 -11.72
C ILE A 15 -6.36 32.72 -13.10
N ARG A 16 -5.58 33.78 -13.34
CA ARG A 16 -5.41 34.40 -14.67
C ARG A 16 -4.59 33.49 -15.57
N ALA A 17 -5.07 33.29 -16.80
CA ALA A 17 -4.31 32.72 -17.89
C ALA A 17 -3.18 33.66 -18.30
N SER A 18 -1.99 33.10 -18.52
CA SER A 18 -0.93 33.76 -19.29
C SER A 18 -0.28 32.71 -20.17
N ASP A 19 -0.51 32.92 -21.45
CA ASP A 19 0.21 32.39 -22.59
C ASP A 19 1.71 32.67 -22.42
N GLU A 20 2.56 31.65 -22.57
CA GLU A 20 3.91 31.87 -23.05
C GLU A 20 4.45 30.62 -23.73
N SER A 21 4.56 30.73 -25.05
CA SER A 21 5.22 29.81 -25.95
C SER A 21 6.70 29.70 -25.61
N ARG A 22 7.25 28.47 -25.52
CA ARG A 22 8.68 28.24 -25.70
C ARG A 22 8.99 26.81 -26.15
N SER A 23 9.83 26.78 -27.18
CA SER A 23 10.23 25.66 -28.02
C SER A 23 11.05 24.60 -27.30
N ALA A 24 10.92 23.36 -27.80
CA ALA A 24 11.65 22.16 -27.42
C ALA A 24 13.15 22.23 -27.76
N PRO A 25 13.95 21.37 -27.11
CA PRO A 25 14.90 20.56 -27.88
C PRO A 25 14.76 19.05 -27.59
N ASP A 26 15.07 18.29 -28.64
CA ASP A 26 15.20 16.84 -28.71
C ASP A 26 15.96 16.23 -27.52
N ALA A 27 15.35 15.20 -26.92
CA ALA A 27 16.04 14.31 -26.00
C ALA A 27 15.64 12.85 -26.27
N ALA A 28 16.68 12.03 -26.38
CA ALA A 28 16.69 10.64 -26.82
C ALA A 28 15.77 9.70 -26.03
N GLN A 29 15.21 8.72 -26.74
CA GLN A 29 14.41 7.61 -26.20
C GLN A 29 15.28 6.66 -25.36
N PRO A 30 14.90 6.35 -24.11
CA PRO A 30 15.33 5.12 -23.45
C PRO A 30 14.29 4.01 -23.63
N SER A 31 14.83 2.82 -23.92
CA SER A 31 14.15 1.55 -24.16
C SER A 31 13.04 1.20 -23.18
N ALA A 32 12.00 0.58 -23.75
CA ALA A 32 10.84 0.03 -23.07
C ALA A 32 11.21 -0.90 -21.90
N ARG A 33 10.81 -0.52 -20.69
CA ARG A 33 10.59 -1.44 -19.58
C ARG A 33 9.10 -1.78 -19.52
N SER A 34 8.78 -3.06 -19.67
CA SER A 34 7.42 -3.60 -19.54
C SER A 34 6.85 -3.30 -18.16
N SER A 35 5.98 -2.30 -18.07
CA SER A 35 5.10 -2.11 -16.92
C SER A 35 3.83 -2.95 -17.12
N VAL A 36 3.76 -4.10 -16.44
CA VAL A 36 2.51 -4.86 -16.33
C VAL A 36 1.54 -4.05 -15.49
N THR A 37 0.55 -3.45 -16.14
CA THR A 37 -0.57 -2.76 -15.50
C THR A 37 -1.66 -3.79 -15.22
N LEU A 38 -1.74 -4.26 -13.98
CA LEU A 38 -2.89 -5.05 -13.52
C LEU A 38 -4.13 -4.13 -13.46
N ARG A 39 -5.01 -4.27 -14.45
CA ARG A 39 -6.37 -3.73 -14.40
C ARG A 39 -7.21 -4.71 -13.58
N TYR A 40 -7.70 -4.24 -12.44
CA TYR A 40 -8.72 -4.94 -11.68
C TYR A 40 -10.08 -4.54 -12.27
N SER A 41 -10.69 -5.43 -13.04
CA SER A 41 -12.07 -5.29 -13.48
C SER A 41 -12.95 -5.61 -12.27
N GLY A 42 -13.40 -4.57 -11.55
CA GLY A 42 -14.54 -4.71 -10.67
C GLY A 42 -15.77 -4.79 -11.56
N GLU A 43 -16.32 -5.98 -11.72
CA GLU A 43 -17.68 -6.14 -12.28
C GLU A 43 -18.66 -5.58 -11.24
N GLU A 44 -19.17 -4.38 -11.54
CA GLU A 44 -20.40 -3.87 -10.94
C GLU A 44 -21.56 -4.68 -11.54
N ASN A 45 -22.00 -5.72 -10.83
CA ASN A 45 -23.28 -6.35 -11.12
C ASN A 45 -24.38 -5.52 -10.46
N ASP A 46 -24.95 -4.60 -11.24
CA ASP A 46 -26.26 -4.03 -10.99
C ASP A 46 -27.32 -5.13 -11.15
N GLU A 47 -27.98 -5.48 -10.05
CA GLU A 47 -29.19 -6.28 -10.05
C GLU A 47 -30.31 -5.53 -10.78
N SER A 48 -30.81 -6.10 -11.88
CA SER A 48 -32.15 -5.77 -12.37
C SER A 48 -32.89 -7.01 -12.86
N SER A 49 -34.02 -7.22 -12.20
CA SER A 49 -35.09 -8.19 -12.41
C SER A 49 -35.53 -8.40 -13.87
N ALA A 50 -35.70 -9.66 -14.27
CA ALA A 50 -36.87 -10.12 -15.03
C ALA A 50 -36.98 -11.66 -15.02
N ALA A 51 -38.18 -12.16 -14.74
CA ALA A 51 -38.56 -13.56 -14.75
C ALA A 51 -38.84 -14.07 -16.18
N ALA A 52 -38.45 -15.32 -16.49
CA ALA A 52 -39.17 -16.20 -17.42
C ALA A 52 -38.70 -17.66 -17.25
N ALA A 53 -39.66 -18.58 -17.36
CA ALA A 53 -39.53 -20.00 -17.08
C ALA A 53 -39.03 -20.85 -18.26
N ALA A 54 -38.46 -22.00 -17.87
CA ALA A 54 -38.47 -23.32 -18.54
C ALA A 54 -37.78 -23.50 -19.91
N THR A 55 -36.78 -24.39 -19.98
CA THR A 55 -36.91 -25.79 -20.45
C THR A 55 -35.55 -26.37 -20.88
N GLY A 56 -35.19 -27.53 -20.29
CA GLY A 56 -34.47 -28.68 -20.86
C GLY A 56 -33.31 -28.50 -21.85
N GLY A 57 -32.12 -28.95 -21.45
CA GLY A 57 -31.01 -29.27 -22.35
C GLY A 57 -29.91 -30.07 -21.64
N LEU A 58 -30.03 -31.40 -21.68
CA LEU A 58 -28.97 -32.35 -21.36
C LEU A 58 -27.80 -32.19 -22.35
N LEU A 59 -26.56 -32.12 -21.85
CA LEU A 59 -25.35 -32.71 -22.46
C LEU A 59 -24.24 -32.83 -21.39
N PRO A 60 -23.32 -33.80 -21.54
CA PRO A 60 -22.65 -34.48 -20.43
C PRO A 60 -21.24 -33.97 -20.11
N ASP A 61 -20.85 -34.25 -18.87
CA ASP A 61 -19.53 -34.53 -18.31
C ASP A 61 -18.28 -34.12 -19.12
N ALA A 62 -17.54 -33.16 -18.57
CA ALA A 62 -16.08 -33.14 -18.64
C ALA A 62 -15.49 -32.40 -17.43
N ASN A 63 -14.90 -33.18 -16.52
CA ASN A 63 -14.00 -32.75 -15.45
C ASN A 63 -14.60 -31.89 -14.33
N GLY A 64 -15.61 -32.45 -13.66
CA GLY A 64 -15.93 -32.13 -12.27
C GLY A 64 -14.84 -32.61 -11.32
N GLY A 65 -13.68 -31.94 -11.35
CA GLY A 65 -12.75 -31.96 -10.24
C GLY A 65 -13.39 -31.20 -9.09
N VAL A 66 -14.11 -31.92 -8.24
CA VAL A 66 -14.69 -31.40 -7.01
C VAL A 66 -13.54 -30.82 -6.18
N CYS A 67 -13.41 -29.50 -6.15
CA CYS A 67 -12.53 -28.80 -5.21
C CYS A 67 -13.15 -28.84 -3.79
N ASP A 68 -13.60 -30.00 -3.33
CA ASP A 68 -13.90 -30.26 -1.92
C ASP A 68 -12.56 -30.51 -1.24
N GLY A 69 -11.85 -29.43 -0.95
CA GLY A 69 -10.51 -29.55 -0.43
C GLY A 69 -10.03 -28.24 0.11
N VAL A 70 -10.06 -28.12 1.44
CA VAL A 70 -9.42 -27.06 2.21
C VAL A 70 -10.23 -25.76 2.28
N ARG A 71 -11.46 -25.82 2.81
CA ARG A 71 -11.88 -24.78 3.79
C ARG A 71 -11.03 -24.97 5.05
N GLY A 72 -9.75 -24.65 4.95
CA GLY A 72 -8.95 -24.42 6.14
C GLY A 72 -9.55 -23.20 6.82
N THR A 73 -10.31 -23.43 7.89
CA THR A 73 -10.69 -22.35 8.80
C THR A 73 -9.40 -21.83 9.38
N LEU A 74 -8.87 -20.76 8.79
CA LEU A 74 -7.81 -20.00 9.42
C LEU A 74 -8.32 -19.57 10.80
N GLY A 75 -7.55 -19.92 11.82
CA GLY A 75 -8.02 -19.88 13.21
C GLY A 75 -8.09 -18.46 13.75
N SER A 76 -8.79 -18.29 14.88
CA SER A 76 -8.64 -17.07 15.69
C SER A 76 -7.17 -16.78 16.04
N ALA A 77 -6.38 -17.83 16.24
CA ALA A 77 -4.94 -17.76 16.53
C ALA A 77 -4.13 -17.03 15.44
N ASP A 78 -4.49 -17.19 14.16
CA ASP A 78 -3.77 -16.52 13.07
C ASP A 78 -4.03 -15.02 13.06
N HIS A 79 -5.28 -14.62 13.31
CA HIS A 79 -5.65 -13.21 13.46
C HIS A 79 -4.97 -12.56 14.67
N GLU A 80 -4.96 -13.25 15.80
CA GLU A 80 -4.25 -12.82 17.01
C GLU A 80 -2.76 -12.64 16.75
N ARG A 81 -2.13 -13.59 16.04
CA ARG A 81 -0.72 -13.50 15.65
C ARG A 81 -0.45 -12.26 14.81
N LEU A 82 -1.25 -12.01 13.76
CA LEU A 82 -1.04 -10.86 12.88
C LEU A 82 -1.10 -9.54 13.65
N GLN A 83 -2.07 -9.42 14.55
CA GLN A 83 -2.17 -8.26 15.42
C GLN A 83 -0.98 -8.15 16.37
N MET A 84 -0.59 -9.24 17.04
CA MET A 84 0.56 -9.24 17.95
C MET A 84 1.86 -8.83 17.27
N VAL A 85 2.12 -9.32 16.06
CA VAL A 85 3.31 -8.93 15.28
C VAL A 85 3.25 -7.46 14.91
N TYR A 86 2.09 -6.94 14.50
CA TYR A 86 1.93 -5.52 14.21
C TYR A 86 2.22 -4.65 15.44
N GLU A 87 1.64 -5.00 16.59
CA GLU A 87 1.88 -4.30 17.86
C GLU A 87 3.35 -4.38 18.28
N ASP A 88 4.01 -5.51 18.05
CA ASP A 88 5.43 -5.68 18.35
C ASP A 88 6.31 -4.75 17.49
N ILE A 89 6.01 -4.63 16.19
CA ILE A 89 6.69 -3.69 15.29
C ILE A 89 6.49 -2.25 15.75
N LEU A 90 5.31 -1.91 16.28
CA LEU A 90 5.05 -0.58 16.81
C LEU A 90 5.83 -0.31 18.11
N ALA A 91 5.87 -1.28 19.02
CA ALA A 91 6.48 -1.13 20.33
C ALA A 91 8.02 -1.21 20.29
N ARG A 92 8.57 -2.09 19.45
CA ARG A 92 10.00 -2.43 19.41
C ARG A 92 10.50 -2.52 17.96
N PRO A 93 10.41 -1.44 17.16
CA PRO A 93 10.81 -1.49 15.76
C PRO A 93 12.25 -2.00 15.56
N TRP A 94 13.19 -1.63 16.44
CA TRP A 94 14.59 -2.05 16.40
C TRP A 94 14.83 -3.57 16.53
N ALA A 95 13.83 -4.34 16.97
CA ALA A 95 13.91 -5.80 17.06
C ALA A 95 13.61 -6.51 15.73
N HIS A 96 13.14 -5.77 14.72
CA HIS A 96 12.78 -6.31 13.42
C HIS A 96 13.88 -6.05 12.36
N PRO A 97 13.83 -6.71 11.20
CA PRO A 97 14.78 -6.46 10.11
C PRO A 97 14.84 -4.99 9.66
N THR A 98 16.00 -4.57 9.15
CA THR A 98 16.28 -3.17 8.78
C THR A 98 15.24 -2.57 7.82
N HIS A 99 14.76 -3.32 6.82
CA HIS A 99 13.74 -2.82 5.89
C HIS A 99 12.41 -2.53 6.59
N VAL A 100 12.03 -3.34 7.59
CA VAL A 100 10.84 -3.10 8.42
C VAL A 100 11.01 -1.86 9.26
N GLN A 101 12.19 -1.68 9.88
CA GLN A 101 12.51 -0.49 10.69
C GLN A 101 12.39 0.80 9.88
N ARG A 102 13.01 0.82 8.70
CA ARG A 102 13.00 2.00 7.84
C ARG A 102 11.60 2.32 7.33
N LEU A 103 10.82 1.30 6.95
CA LEU A 103 9.44 1.50 6.54
C LEU A 103 8.58 2.00 7.70
N HIS A 104 8.78 1.48 8.92
CA HIS A 104 8.14 1.97 10.13
C HIS A 104 8.45 3.45 10.39
N ALA A 105 9.72 3.87 10.25
CA ALA A 105 10.12 5.27 10.41
C ALA A 105 9.42 6.19 9.39
N ALA A 106 9.40 5.78 8.11
CA ALA A 106 8.70 6.51 7.05
C ALA A 106 7.19 6.58 7.30
N ALA A 107 6.59 5.46 7.74
CA ALA A 107 5.17 5.37 8.10
C ALA A 107 4.80 6.32 9.24
N THR A 108 5.58 6.31 10.32
CA THR A 108 5.35 7.18 11.48
C THR A 108 5.36 8.65 11.09
N ARG A 109 6.37 9.10 10.33
CA ARG A 109 6.45 10.50 9.88
C ARG A 109 5.28 10.88 8.97
N LEU A 110 5.01 10.08 7.94
CA LEU A 110 3.95 10.39 6.98
C LEU A 110 2.55 10.33 7.61
N ARG A 111 2.31 9.44 8.59
CA ARG A 111 1.05 9.43 9.35
C ARG A 111 0.87 10.70 10.17
N ALA A 112 1.92 11.17 10.85
CA ALA A 112 1.87 12.43 11.61
C ALA A 112 1.52 13.62 10.71
N GLU A 113 2.12 13.71 9.52
CA GLU A 113 1.79 14.75 8.52
C GLU A 113 0.34 14.67 8.02
N ARG A 114 -0.21 13.45 7.92
CA ARG A 114 -1.56 13.17 7.42
C ARG A 114 -2.65 13.33 8.48
N GLN A 115 -2.30 13.24 9.77
CA GLN A 115 -3.25 13.31 10.90
C GLN A 115 -4.17 14.54 10.83
N ARG A 116 -3.67 15.67 10.32
CA ARG A 116 -4.44 16.92 10.14
C ARG A 116 -5.60 16.83 9.14
N CYS A 117 -5.58 15.85 8.24
CA CYS A 117 -6.59 15.67 7.20
C CYS A 117 -7.36 14.37 7.33
N VAL A 118 -6.72 13.32 7.85
CA VAL A 118 -7.32 11.99 8.01
C VAL A 118 -6.86 11.43 9.33
N ASP A 119 -7.80 11.05 10.20
CA ASP A 119 -7.49 10.46 11.50
C ASP A 119 -6.75 9.12 11.35
N GLN A 120 -5.45 9.13 11.67
CA GLN A 120 -4.57 7.96 11.64
C GLN A 120 -4.56 7.21 12.97
N SER A 121 -5.19 7.72 14.04
CA SER A 121 -5.10 7.12 15.38
C SER A 121 -5.67 5.70 15.45
N ALA A 122 -6.51 5.31 14.51
CA ALA A 122 -6.98 3.93 14.35
C ALA A 122 -5.86 2.92 14.02
N LEU A 123 -4.67 3.39 13.66
CA LEU A 123 -3.49 2.57 13.39
C LEU A 123 -2.53 2.50 14.58
N ASP A 124 -2.78 3.24 15.66
CA ASP A 124 -1.88 3.26 16.81
C ASP A 124 -1.93 1.95 17.60
N ALA A 125 -0.90 1.75 18.44
CA ALA A 125 -0.80 0.58 19.30
C ALA A 125 -2.02 0.44 20.22
N GLY A 126 -2.46 -0.80 20.42
CA GLY A 126 -3.62 -1.14 21.26
C GLY A 126 -4.99 -0.83 20.62
N LYS A 127 -5.03 -0.42 19.34
CA LYS A 127 -6.28 -0.14 18.62
C LYS A 127 -6.78 -1.29 17.77
N MET A 128 -6.10 -2.44 17.80
CA MET A 128 -6.46 -3.62 17.01
C MET A 128 -6.58 -3.29 15.52
N GLY A 129 -5.72 -2.38 15.02
CA GLY A 129 -5.86 -1.77 13.70
C GLY A 129 -5.87 -2.78 12.56
N VAL A 130 -5.12 -3.89 12.67
CA VAL A 130 -5.05 -4.90 11.61
C VAL A 130 -6.43 -5.55 11.42
N MET A 131 -7.16 -5.72 12.51
CA MET A 131 -8.44 -6.41 12.54
C MET A 131 -9.65 -5.52 12.30
N PHE A 132 -9.57 -4.22 12.60
CA PHE A 132 -10.74 -3.33 12.55
C PHE A 132 -10.57 -2.05 11.74
N ALA A 133 -9.36 -1.66 11.33
CA ALA A 133 -9.18 -0.44 10.54
C ALA A 133 -9.62 -0.68 9.09
N HIS A 134 -10.73 -0.05 8.70
CA HIS A 134 -11.22 -0.06 7.33
C HIS A 134 -10.55 1.01 6.47
N GLY A 135 -10.50 0.76 5.16
CA GLY A 135 -9.98 1.70 4.19
C GLY A 135 -8.53 2.04 4.45
N VAL A 136 -7.64 1.04 4.34
CA VAL A 136 -6.23 1.18 4.70
C VAL A 136 -5.32 0.92 3.51
N VAL A 137 -4.15 1.53 3.53
CA VAL A 137 -2.98 1.08 2.80
C VAL A 137 -2.08 0.35 3.78
N TYR A 138 -1.65 -0.85 3.43
CA TYR A 138 -0.76 -1.66 4.24
C TYR A 138 0.35 -2.28 3.38
N ALA A 139 1.46 -2.59 4.01
CA ALA A 139 2.55 -3.35 3.43
C ALA A 139 2.44 -4.81 3.88
N LEU A 140 2.65 -5.72 2.93
CA LEU A 140 3.01 -7.09 3.20
C LEU A 140 4.53 -7.22 3.09
N LEU A 141 5.18 -7.61 4.18
CA LEU A 141 6.63 -7.67 4.30
C LEU A 141 7.05 -9.10 4.62
N SER A 142 8.25 -9.50 4.19
CA SER A 142 8.88 -10.73 4.67
C SER A 142 9.86 -10.42 5.80
N SER A 143 10.00 -11.32 6.78
CA SER A 143 11.07 -11.27 7.77
C SER A 143 12.43 -11.58 7.17
N ASN A 144 12.45 -12.31 6.05
CA ASN A 144 13.66 -12.93 5.49
C ASN A 144 14.16 -12.22 4.23
N SER A 145 13.37 -11.30 3.67
CA SER A 145 13.74 -10.55 2.48
C SER A 145 13.20 -9.12 2.51
N PRO A 146 13.87 -8.16 1.85
CA PRO A 146 13.38 -6.79 1.75
C PRO A 146 12.16 -6.66 0.82
N HIS A 147 11.67 -7.77 0.24
CA HIS A 147 10.49 -7.73 -0.62
C HIS A 147 9.27 -7.21 0.14
N CYS A 148 8.62 -6.22 -0.47
CA CYS A 148 7.45 -5.55 0.05
C CYS A 148 6.38 -5.45 -1.03
N VAL A 149 5.13 -5.78 -0.67
CA VAL A 149 3.97 -5.58 -1.53
C VAL A 149 3.04 -4.59 -0.86
N ILE A 150 2.73 -3.48 -1.54
CA ILE A 150 1.82 -2.45 -1.04
C ILE A 150 0.41 -2.73 -1.52
N ILE A 151 -0.52 -2.85 -0.59
CA ILE A 151 -1.92 -3.18 -0.85
C ILE A 151 -2.78 -2.06 -0.26
N ALA A 152 -3.83 -1.69 -0.99
CA ALA A 152 -4.87 -0.82 -0.48
C ALA A 152 -6.18 -1.61 -0.44
N SER A 153 -6.82 -1.67 0.73
CA SER A 153 -8.04 -2.45 0.93
C SER A 153 -9.12 -1.62 1.63
N ARG A 154 -10.38 -1.89 1.25
CA ARG A 154 -11.55 -1.34 1.93
C ARG A 154 -11.83 -2.08 3.25
N VAL A 155 -11.50 -3.37 3.28
CA VAL A 155 -11.69 -4.22 4.45
C VAL A 155 -10.45 -4.16 5.36
N PRO A 156 -10.55 -4.58 6.62
CA PRO A 156 -9.40 -4.65 7.51
C PRO A 156 -8.28 -5.50 6.92
N ALA A 157 -7.04 -5.03 7.08
CA ALA A 157 -5.87 -5.64 6.44
C ALA A 157 -5.66 -7.11 6.86
N GLY A 158 -6.02 -7.47 8.09
CA GLY A 158 -5.99 -8.85 8.55
C GLY A 158 -6.88 -9.75 7.71
N LEU A 159 -8.15 -9.36 7.49
CA LEU A 159 -9.08 -10.14 6.67
C LEU A 159 -8.62 -10.21 5.21
N ASP A 160 -8.22 -9.08 4.62
CA ASP A 160 -7.72 -9.02 3.23
C ASP A 160 -6.51 -9.94 3.02
N PHE A 161 -5.57 -9.92 3.96
CA PHE A 161 -4.39 -10.77 3.92
C PHE A 161 -4.75 -12.26 4.01
N MET A 162 -5.69 -12.64 4.87
CA MET A 162 -6.08 -14.04 5.06
C MET A 162 -6.75 -14.61 3.81
N GLU A 163 -7.61 -13.84 3.16
CA GLU A 163 -8.18 -14.21 1.86
C GLU A 163 -7.08 -14.41 0.81
N ARG A 164 -6.14 -13.47 0.71
CA ARG A 164 -4.99 -13.58 -0.22
C ARG A 164 -4.09 -14.76 0.10
N TRP A 165 -3.88 -15.07 1.38
CA TRP A 165 -3.10 -16.21 1.80
C TRP A 165 -3.75 -17.52 1.35
N MET A 166 -5.06 -17.67 1.53
CA MET A 166 -5.79 -18.84 1.02
C MET A 166 -5.70 -18.95 -0.50
N VAL A 167 -5.82 -17.83 -1.21
CA VAL A 167 -5.62 -17.79 -2.67
C VAL A 167 -4.19 -18.20 -3.04
N SER A 168 -3.16 -17.75 -2.32
CA SER A 168 -1.78 -18.15 -2.62
C SER A 168 -1.50 -19.63 -2.44
N ARG A 169 -2.24 -20.33 -1.57
CA ARG A 169 -2.14 -21.79 -1.41
C ARG A 169 -2.72 -22.54 -2.60
N GLN A 170 -3.70 -21.96 -3.29
CA GLN A 170 -4.36 -22.56 -4.45
C GLN A 170 -3.69 -22.13 -5.76
N PHE A 171 -3.18 -20.90 -5.82
CA PHE A 171 -2.65 -20.26 -7.02
C PHE A 171 -1.28 -19.63 -6.75
N ASN A 172 -0.25 -20.47 -6.61
CA ASN A 172 1.14 -20.06 -6.34
C ASN A 172 1.98 -19.80 -7.61
N THR A 173 1.36 -19.61 -8.77
CA THR A 173 2.06 -19.49 -10.05
C THR A 173 2.38 -18.05 -10.46
N ARG A 174 1.74 -17.06 -9.82
CA ARG A 174 1.85 -15.64 -10.18
C ARG A 174 2.23 -14.78 -8.98
N GLU A 175 2.99 -13.73 -9.24
CA GLU A 175 3.22 -12.68 -8.25
C GLU A 175 1.92 -11.91 -7.94
N PRO A 176 1.70 -11.44 -6.69
CA PRO A 176 2.56 -11.63 -5.50
C PRO A 176 2.36 -12.96 -4.77
N TYR A 177 1.41 -13.81 -5.22
CA TYR A 177 1.00 -15.01 -4.51
C TYR A 177 2.07 -16.10 -4.43
N LYS A 178 2.89 -16.23 -5.48
CA LYS A 178 4.07 -17.12 -5.47
C LYS A 178 5.02 -16.75 -4.33
N TRP A 179 5.47 -15.50 -4.28
CA TRP A 179 6.35 -15.00 -3.22
C TRP A 179 5.74 -15.14 -1.82
N MET A 180 4.44 -14.86 -1.67
CA MET A 180 3.75 -15.06 -0.40
C MET A 180 3.85 -16.51 0.04
N HIS A 181 3.49 -17.45 -0.84
CA HIS A 181 3.52 -18.87 -0.56
C HIS A 181 4.93 -19.37 -0.21
N GLU A 182 5.94 -18.96 -0.99
CA GLU A 182 7.36 -19.31 -0.76
C GLU A 182 7.91 -18.73 0.54
N SER A 183 7.45 -17.54 0.93
CA SER A 183 7.86 -16.91 2.18
C SER A 183 7.33 -17.68 3.41
N GLY A 184 6.16 -18.31 3.30
CA GLY A 184 5.47 -18.93 4.45
C GLY A 184 4.72 -17.91 5.30
N PHE A 185 3.60 -18.34 5.89
CA PHE A 185 2.70 -17.47 6.66
C PHE A 185 3.43 -16.82 7.83
N GLU A 186 4.25 -17.61 8.51
CA GLU A 186 4.96 -17.23 9.72
C GLU A 186 6.01 -16.14 9.53
N ASN A 187 6.52 -16.01 8.30
CA ASN A 187 7.55 -15.04 7.94
C ASN A 187 6.96 -13.78 7.30
N LEU A 188 5.63 -13.67 7.20
CA LEU A 188 4.96 -12.52 6.61
C LEU A 188 4.42 -11.59 7.69
N TYR A 189 4.63 -10.28 7.51
CA TYR A 189 4.12 -9.23 8.36
C TYR A 189 3.09 -8.38 7.62
N VAL A 190 1.97 -8.11 8.27
CA VAL A 190 0.98 -7.13 7.82
C VAL A 190 1.22 -5.83 8.58
N TYR A 191 1.71 -4.80 7.88
CA TYR A 191 2.07 -3.53 8.48
C TYR A 191 1.21 -2.39 7.93
N LEU A 192 0.35 -1.80 8.75
CA LEU A 192 -0.52 -0.70 8.34
C LEU A 192 0.30 0.55 8.09
N LEU A 193 0.20 1.11 6.89
CA LEU A 193 0.95 2.30 6.51
C LEU A 193 0.11 3.55 6.75
N GLU A 194 -1.15 3.51 6.36
CA GLU A 194 -1.99 4.68 6.31
C GLU A 194 -3.48 4.34 6.27
N LYS A 195 -4.29 5.13 6.99
CA LYS A 195 -5.75 5.11 6.87
C LYS A 195 -6.17 6.11 5.80
N LEU A 196 -7.06 5.68 4.92
CA LEU A 196 -7.65 6.48 3.86
C LEU A 196 -8.93 7.17 4.38
N PRO A 197 -9.30 8.33 3.80
CA PRO A 197 -10.59 8.95 4.09
C PRO A 197 -11.72 7.98 3.76
N GLY A 198 -12.83 8.08 4.51
CA GLY A 198 -13.86 7.05 4.72
C GLY A 198 -14.45 6.32 3.49
N PRO A 199 -15.38 5.38 3.70
CA PRO A 199 -15.80 4.35 2.73
C PRO A 199 -16.60 4.85 1.50
N GLY A 200 -16.48 6.12 1.12
CA GLY A 200 -17.24 6.73 0.03
C GLY A 200 -16.84 6.27 -1.38
N ARG A 201 -17.61 6.76 -2.35
CA ARG A 201 -17.47 6.46 -3.80
C ARG A 201 -16.04 6.71 -4.35
N PHE A 202 -15.27 7.57 -3.72
CA PHE A 202 -13.90 7.95 -4.14
C PHE A 202 -12.78 7.08 -3.56
N PHE A 203 -13.10 5.93 -2.96
CA PHE A 203 -12.07 5.03 -2.43
C PHE A 203 -11.08 4.61 -3.51
N GLY A 204 -11.55 4.23 -4.70
CA GLY A 204 -10.69 3.68 -5.78
C GLY A 204 -9.54 4.62 -6.16
N ASP A 205 -9.86 5.88 -6.46
CA ASP A 205 -8.85 6.88 -6.86
C ASP A 205 -7.89 7.22 -5.72
N SER A 206 -8.43 7.38 -4.51
CA SER A 206 -7.63 7.68 -3.32
C SER A 206 -6.69 6.52 -2.99
N ALA A 207 -7.20 5.28 -3.00
CA ALA A 207 -6.44 4.06 -2.78
C ALA A 207 -5.34 3.88 -3.83
N ALA A 208 -5.66 4.03 -5.12
CA ALA A 208 -4.68 3.90 -6.19
C ALA A 208 -3.55 4.94 -6.08
N ARG A 209 -3.90 6.21 -5.83
CA ARG A 209 -2.93 7.30 -5.64
C ARG A 209 -2.04 7.06 -4.43
N ARG A 210 -2.61 6.63 -3.30
CA ARG A 210 -1.86 6.39 -2.06
C ARG A 210 -1.03 5.12 -2.10
N ARG A 211 -1.53 4.03 -2.69
CA ARG A 211 -0.73 2.85 -2.99
C ARG A 211 0.52 3.19 -3.80
N ARG A 212 0.37 3.90 -4.94
CA ARG A 212 1.52 4.32 -5.77
C ARG A 212 2.49 5.23 -5.04
N HIS A 213 2.00 6.09 -4.15
CA HIS A 213 2.88 6.90 -3.31
C HIS A 213 3.71 6.02 -2.37
N TRP A 214 3.08 5.09 -1.66
CA TRP A 214 3.77 4.15 -0.77
C TRP A 214 4.72 3.20 -1.49
N GLU A 215 4.41 2.76 -2.71
CA GLU A 215 5.33 1.98 -3.55
C GLU A 215 6.60 2.75 -3.92
N ARG A 216 6.54 4.08 -4.01
CA ARG A 216 7.73 4.92 -4.20
C ARG A 216 8.52 5.06 -2.90
N VAL A 217 7.82 5.29 -1.78
CA VAL A 217 8.46 5.38 -0.45
C VAL A 217 9.18 4.08 -0.09
N ALA A 218 8.55 2.93 -0.29
CA ALA A 218 9.16 1.63 -0.01
C ALA A 218 10.44 1.41 -0.82
N ARG A 219 10.41 1.72 -2.13
CA ARG A 219 11.61 1.64 -2.98
C ARG A 219 12.76 2.51 -2.50
N THR A 220 12.48 3.75 -2.07
CA THR A 220 13.52 4.65 -1.56
C THR A 220 14.10 4.19 -0.22
N VAL A 221 13.34 3.43 0.56
CA VAL A 221 13.74 2.90 1.87
C VAL A 221 14.70 1.71 1.73
N ASP A 222 14.51 0.90 0.68
CA ASP A 222 15.33 -0.29 0.43
C ASP A 222 16.66 0.02 -0.24
N ASP A 223 16.71 1.07 -1.06
CA ASP A 223 17.97 1.59 -1.59
C ASP A 223 18.77 2.15 -0.41
N ASP A 224 19.85 1.47 0.02
CA ASP A 224 20.79 1.83 1.10
C ASP A 224 21.44 3.23 0.99
N SER A 225 20.97 4.05 0.05
CA SER A 225 21.26 5.47 0.05
C SER A 225 20.78 6.07 1.38
N PRO A 226 21.65 6.76 2.13
CA PRO A 226 21.20 7.56 3.26
C PRO A 226 20.11 8.47 2.69
N LEU A 227 18.88 8.33 3.21
CA LEU A 227 17.80 9.19 2.81
C LEU A 227 18.21 10.60 3.19
N CYS A 228 18.76 11.34 2.23
CA CYS A 228 18.96 12.78 2.30
C CYS A 228 17.56 13.39 2.31
N PHE A 229 16.89 13.26 3.45
CA PHE A 229 15.80 14.15 3.75
C PHE A 229 16.46 15.49 3.99
N ASP A 230 16.43 16.33 2.96
CA ASP A 230 16.48 17.77 3.11
C ASP A 230 15.39 18.12 4.13
N ASP A 231 15.76 18.11 5.40
CA ASP A 231 14.99 18.71 6.48
C ASP A 231 15.04 20.20 6.16
N GLY A 232 14.00 20.68 5.47
CA GLY A 232 13.85 22.03 4.92
C GLY A 232 13.77 23.11 6.00
N THR A 233 14.80 23.15 6.85
CA THR A 233 14.99 24.05 7.95
C THR A 233 16.39 24.66 7.82
N ARG A 234 16.61 25.49 6.78
CA ARG A 234 17.32 26.78 6.85
C ARG A 234 17.67 27.37 5.48
N ASP A 235 17.22 28.61 5.32
CA ASP A 235 17.94 29.76 4.75
C ASP A 235 18.77 29.57 3.48
N GLY A 236 18.26 30.16 2.40
CA GLY A 236 18.96 31.17 1.61
C GLY A 236 20.44 30.96 1.25
N ALA A 237 20.66 30.95 -0.07
CA ALA A 237 21.90 31.29 -0.78
C ALA A 237 22.91 30.16 -1.08
N TYR A 238 23.01 29.87 -2.38
CA TYR A 238 24.18 29.44 -3.17
C TYR A 238 25.08 28.28 -2.69
N GLY A 239 25.36 27.36 -3.62
CA GLY A 239 26.67 26.68 -3.69
C GLY A 239 26.60 25.27 -4.25
N GLY A 240 27.05 25.08 -5.49
CA GLY A 240 27.12 23.76 -6.13
C GLY A 240 28.12 22.83 -5.47
N ALA A 241 27.87 21.52 -5.61
CA ALA A 241 28.86 20.49 -5.36
C ALA A 241 28.89 19.51 -6.55
N LYS A 242 30.05 19.50 -7.20
CA LYS A 242 30.50 18.61 -8.26
C LYS A 242 30.85 17.26 -7.62
N LEU A 243 30.27 16.15 -8.10
CA LEU A 243 30.78 14.81 -7.76
C LEU A 243 32.08 14.58 -8.53
N LEU A 244 33.20 14.50 -7.83
CA LEU A 244 34.49 14.06 -8.35
C LEU A 244 34.57 12.53 -8.25
N VAL A 245 34.75 11.87 -9.40
CA VAL A 245 35.15 10.46 -9.51
C VAL A 245 36.68 10.43 -9.58
N PRO A 246 37.41 9.74 -8.69
CA PRO A 246 38.78 9.36 -9.00
C PRO A 246 38.75 8.19 -9.99
N ALA A 247 39.27 8.45 -11.19
CA ALA A 247 39.66 7.42 -12.14
C ALA A 247 40.68 6.47 -11.50
N GLY A 248 40.53 5.18 -11.80
CA GLY A 248 41.34 4.13 -11.22
C GLY A 248 42.83 4.19 -11.57
N GLY A 249 43.59 3.40 -10.84
CA GLY A 249 44.95 3.01 -11.18
C GLY A 249 45.23 1.65 -10.55
N THR A 250 45.47 0.67 -11.43
CA THR A 250 46.03 -0.67 -11.17
C THR A 250 47.33 -0.64 -10.39
#